data_AF-A0A662VKN8-F1
#
_entry.id   AF-A0A662VKN8-F1
#
_cell.length_a   1.000
_cell.length_b   1.000
_cell.length_c   1.000
_cell.angle_alpha   90.00
_cell.angle_beta   90.00
_cell.angle_gamma   90.00
#
_symmetry.space_group_name_H-M   'P 1'
#
loop_
_entity.id
_entity.type
_entity.pdbx_description
1 polymer ?
#
loop_
_entity_poly.entity_id
_entity_poly.type
_entity_poly.pdbx_seq_one_letter_code
_entity_poly.pdbx_strand_id
1 'polypeptide(L)'
;MGLYILDYAPKSIKTLGWDRIRIDELQPVRDEFEILMNLAKDVGRKRWQNEFVRVLNDYATSPLAFFYYLYKLDNHFGFINKNQDRIELVYNRIGGEIMGVIEKLADKASDIDWALSSASKSKQTWIFKKAIDALKIGRQRGLEKEDIIALMAGTIERKARPTRKEKRRSIEDFCSVIYEIYEKIWNNRIPSKTELKYWRDAFAFQYVKKSEEKYKKMKEEKQKGGGEKNE
;
A
#
# COMPACT_ATOMS: atom_id res chain seq x y z
N MET A 1 19.13 23.94 23.08
CA MET A 1 18.75 23.11 21.92
C MET A 1 18.14 24.06 20.89
N GLY A 2 18.71 24.15 19.68
CA GLY A 2 18.25 25.13 18.69
C GLY A 2 17.07 24.60 17.86
N LEU A 3 16.28 25.53 17.32
CA LEU A 3 15.10 25.27 16.50
C LEU A 3 15.29 25.94 15.14
N TYR A 4 15.00 25.20 14.07
CA TYR A 4 14.92 25.74 12.71
C TYR A 4 13.47 26.11 12.42
N ILE A 5 13.22 27.37 12.05
CA ILE A 5 11.88 27.90 11.79
C ILE A 5 11.81 28.51 10.39
N LEU A 6 10.77 28.16 9.64
CA LEU A 6 10.38 28.78 8.38
C LEU A 6 9.08 29.56 8.55
N ASP A 7 9.18 30.86 8.85
CA ASP A 7 8.01 31.71 9.16
C ASP A 7 6.97 31.75 8.01
N TYR A 8 7.43 31.68 6.76
CA TYR A 8 6.60 31.70 5.56
C TYR A 8 6.69 30.39 4.75
N ALA A 9 6.34 29.27 5.40
CA ALA A 9 6.28 27.97 4.75
C ALA A 9 4.95 27.73 3.98
N PRO A 10 4.99 27.08 2.80
CA PRO A 10 3.80 26.57 2.11
C PRO A 10 2.97 25.61 2.97
N LYS A 11 1.66 25.49 2.68
CA LYS A 11 0.74 24.64 3.46
C LYS A 11 1.22 23.20 3.61
N SER A 12 1.75 22.58 2.55
CA SER A 12 2.24 21.20 2.59
C SER A 12 3.43 21.02 3.53
N ILE A 13 4.36 21.98 3.57
CA ILE A 13 5.49 21.98 4.51
C ILE A 13 4.99 22.09 5.96
N LYS A 14 3.99 22.95 6.21
CA LYS A 14 3.36 23.10 7.53
C LYS A 14 2.61 21.83 7.95
N THR A 15 1.85 21.21 7.05
CA THR A 15 1.14 19.96 7.33
C THR A 15 2.09 18.82 7.68
N LEU A 16 3.28 18.79 7.07
CA LEU A 16 4.32 17.81 7.36
C LEU A 16 5.11 18.13 8.65
N GLY A 17 4.90 19.29 9.26
CA GLY A 17 5.65 19.77 10.43
C GLY A 17 7.08 20.17 10.10
N TRP A 18 7.40 20.40 8.82
CA TRP A 18 8.75 20.74 8.36
C TRP A 18 9.05 22.25 8.45
N ASP A 19 8.08 23.06 8.88
CA ASP A 19 8.25 24.50 9.11
C ASP A 19 8.89 24.81 10.47
N ARG A 20 8.89 23.84 11.40
CA ARG A 20 9.46 23.99 12.75
C ARG A 20 10.13 22.69 13.18
N ILE A 21 11.43 22.59 12.91
CA ILE A 21 12.19 21.35 13.09
C ILE A 21 13.25 21.57 14.16
N ARG A 22 13.38 20.63 15.11
CA ARG A 22 14.51 20.64 16.05
C ARG A 22 15.79 20.33 15.29
N ILE A 23 16.90 20.99 15.61
CA ILE A 23 18.14 20.84 14.82
C ILE A 23 18.62 19.37 14.75
N ASP A 24 18.42 18.59 15.81
CA ASP A 24 18.72 17.16 15.88
C ASP A 24 17.80 16.27 15.03
N GLU A 25 16.63 16.78 14.63
CA GLU A 25 15.66 16.12 13.74
C GLU A 25 15.78 16.57 12.28
N LEU A 26 16.72 17.48 11.97
CA LEU A 26 16.86 18.05 10.63
C LEU A 26 17.24 17.00 9.58
N GLN A 27 18.08 16.04 9.95
CA GLN A 27 18.58 15.01 9.02
C GLN A 27 17.46 14.07 8.55
N PRO A 28 16.63 13.47 9.43
CA PRO A 28 15.46 12.69 9.00
C PRO A 28 14.50 13.47 8.09
N VAL A 29 14.22 14.73 8.40
CA VAL A 29 13.34 15.57 7.56
C VAL A 29 13.96 15.80 6.18
N ARG A 30 15.27 16.08 6.12
CA ARG A 30 16.00 16.23 4.87
C ARG A 30 15.96 14.95 4.04
N ASP A 31 16.18 13.79 4.64
CA ASP A 31 16.20 12.50 3.94
C ASP A 31 14.82 12.14 3.38
N GLU A 32 13.75 12.43 4.13
CA GLU A 32 12.38 12.27 3.66
C GLU A 32 12.03 13.24 2.52
N PHE A 33 12.48 14.50 2.62
CA PHE A 33 12.36 15.45 1.51
C PHE A 33 13.09 14.95 0.25
N GLU A 34 14.31 14.44 0.42
CA GLU A 34 15.15 13.97 -0.69
C GLU A 34 14.53 12.75 -1.39
N ILE A 35 13.93 11.80 -0.66
CA ILE A 35 13.27 10.64 -1.30
C ILE A 35 12.03 11.06 -2.11
N LEU A 36 11.22 12.01 -1.61
CA LEU A 36 10.09 12.55 -2.37
C LEU A 36 10.56 13.31 -3.62
N MET A 37 11.65 14.06 -3.50
CA MET A 37 12.24 14.77 -4.63
C MET A 37 12.78 13.80 -5.68
N ASN A 38 13.46 12.73 -5.26
CA ASN A 38 13.97 11.71 -6.17
C ASN A 38 12.83 10.98 -6.88
N LEU A 39 11.75 10.68 -6.16
CA LEU A 39 10.54 10.09 -6.75
C LEU A 39 9.96 11.02 -7.83
N ALA A 40 9.85 12.32 -7.54
CA ALA A 40 9.36 13.30 -8.50
C ALA A 40 10.28 13.47 -9.73
N LYS A 41 11.60 13.36 -9.55
CA LYS A 41 12.58 13.36 -10.65
C LYS A 41 12.36 12.19 -11.60
N ASP A 42 12.18 11.00 -11.06
CA ASP A 42 12.00 9.80 -11.88
C ASP A 42 10.63 9.78 -12.58
N VAL A 43 9.57 10.23 -11.90
CA VAL A 43 8.22 10.35 -12.48
C VAL A 43 8.13 11.48 -13.51
N GLY A 44 8.57 12.68 -13.15
CA GLY A 44 8.37 13.90 -13.94
C GLY A 44 9.43 14.15 -15.01
N ARG A 45 10.58 13.49 -14.92
CA ARG A 45 11.74 13.67 -15.83
C ARG A 45 12.06 15.16 -16.04
N LYS A 46 11.87 15.67 -17.25
CA LYS A 46 12.12 17.08 -17.60
C LYS A 46 11.22 18.09 -16.87
N ARG A 47 10.06 17.66 -16.34
CA ARG A 47 9.08 18.50 -15.63
C ARG A 47 9.00 18.16 -14.14
N TRP A 48 10.08 17.63 -13.57
CA TRP A 48 10.08 17.11 -12.21
C TRP A 48 9.74 18.15 -11.15
N GLN A 49 10.01 19.44 -11.36
CA GLN A 49 9.66 20.48 -10.38
C GLN A 49 8.15 20.59 -10.19
N ASN A 50 7.38 20.56 -11.29
CA ASN A 50 5.91 20.57 -11.22
C ASN A 50 5.37 19.29 -10.60
N GLU A 51 6.00 18.15 -10.92
CA GLU A 51 5.62 16.88 -10.31
C GLU A 51 5.98 16.83 -8.83
N PHE A 52 7.08 17.47 -8.41
CA PHE A 52 7.51 17.52 -7.02
C PHE A 52 6.51 18.29 -6.16
N VAL A 53 6.00 19.43 -6.63
CA VAL A 53 4.94 20.17 -5.95
C VAL A 53 3.69 19.29 -5.77
N ARG A 54 3.34 18.48 -6.78
CA ARG A 54 2.20 17.54 -6.70
C ARG A 54 2.44 16.41 -5.72
N VAL A 55 3.60 15.75 -5.81
CA VAL A 55 4.02 14.69 -4.88
C VAL A 55 3.95 15.19 -3.45
N LEU A 56 4.53 16.37 -3.18
CA LEU A 56 4.59 16.95 -1.85
C LEU A 56 3.19 17.30 -1.31
N ASN A 57 2.32 17.90 -2.12
CA ASN A 57 0.97 18.26 -1.69
C ASN A 57 0.09 17.04 -1.41
N ASP A 58 0.17 16.02 -2.28
CA ASP A 58 -0.56 14.78 -2.10
C ASP A 58 -0.04 14.01 -0.88
N TYR A 59 1.28 13.91 -0.73
CA TYR A 59 1.94 13.23 0.39
C TYR A 59 1.64 13.89 1.74
N ALA A 60 1.63 15.23 1.78
CA ALA A 60 1.22 15.98 2.97
C ALA A 60 -0.25 15.73 3.34
N THR A 61 -1.10 15.42 2.37
CA THR A 61 -2.52 15.09 2.62
C THR A 61 -2.69 13.63 3.05
N SER A 62 -1.98 12.71 2.41
CA SER A 62 -1.98 11.28 2.72
C SER A 62 -0.60 10.69 2.39
N PRO A 63 0.18 10.24 3.38
CA PRO A 63 1.48 9.64 3.14
C PRO A 63 1.44 8.40 2.23
N LEU A 64 0.28 7.73 2.12
CA LEU A 64 0.06 6.63 1.17
C LEU A 64 0.19 7.07 -0.30
N ALA A 65 0.07 8.37 -0.60
CA ALA A 65 0.28 8.91 -1.93
C ALA A 65 1.66 8.56 -2.49
N PHE A 66 2.66 8.35 -1.63
CA PHE A 66 3.98 7.85 -2.04
C PHE A 66 3.88 6.64 -2.96
N PHE A 67 3.09 5.63 -2.59
CA PHE A 67 2.93 4.41 -3.39
C PHE A 67 2.24 4.66 -4.72
N TYR A 68 1.33 5.65 -4.79
CA TYR A 68 0.70 6.03 -6.05
C TYR A 68 1.72 6.56 -7.05
N TYR A 69 2.61 7.45 -6.61
CA TYR A 69 3.69 7.97 -7.46
C TYR A 69 4.74 6.91 -7.76
N LEU A 70 5.07 6.06 -6.79
CA LEU A 70 5.95 4.92 -6.98
C LEU A 70 5.45 4.00 -8.11
N TYR A 71 4.15 3.73 -8.16
CA TYR A 71 3.53 2.94 -9.23
C TYR A 71 3.44 3.63 -10.60
N LYS A 72 3.85 4.90 -10.71
CA LYS A 72 4.07 5.54 -12.01
C LYS A 72 5.44 5.23 -12.60
N LEU A 73 6.36 4.68 -11.79
CA LEU A 73 7.66 4.24 -12.26
C LEU A 73 7.56 2.86 -12.93
N ASP A 74 8.35 2.67 -13.99
CA ASP A 74 8.48 1.36 -14.65
C ASP A 74 9.11 0.33 -13.70
N ASN A 75 10.10 0.76 -12.89
CA ASN A 75 10.81 -0.08 -11.92
C ASN A 75 10.67 0.43 -10.48
N HIS A 76 9.49 0.25 -9.89
CA HIS A 76 9.20 0.66 -8.51
C HIS A 76 10.07 -0.06 -7.46
N PHE A 77 10.32 -1.38 -7.60
CA PHE A 77 11.19 -2.10 -6.66
C PHE A 77 12.65 -1.65 -6.75
N GLY A 78 13.14 -1.32 -7.95
CA GLY A 78 14.46 -0.71 -8.12
C GLY A 78 14.59 0.62 -7.40
N PHE A 79 13.54 1.46 -7.45
CA PHE A 79 13.50 2.72 -6.70
C PHE A 79 13.60 2.47 -5.19
N ILE A 80 12.81 1.54 -4.65
CA ILE A 80 12.84 1.17 -3.23
C ILE A 80 14.23 0.67 -2.84
N ASN A 81 14.82 -0.23 -3.63
CA ASN A 81 16.14 -0.80 -3.36
C ASN A 81 17.25 0.25 -3.34
N LYS A 82 17.16 1.26 -4.21
CA LYS A 82 18.10 2.38 -4.26
C LYS A 82 17.99 3.32 -3.06
N ASN A 83 16.85 3.34 -2.36
CA ASN A 83 16.57 4.27 -1.27
C ASN A 83 16.20 3.52 0.04
N GLN A 84 16.69 2.29 0.24
CA GLN A 84 16.26 1.44 1.37
C GLN A 84 16.46 2.10 2.72
N ASP A 85 17.55 2.83 2.88
CA ASP A 85 17.93 3.61 4.06
C ASP A 85 16.93 4.71 4.43
N ARG A 86 16.11 5.15 3.46
CA ARG A 86 15.19 6.29 3.62
C ARG A 86 13.72 5.90 3.54
N ILE A 87 13.42 4.70 3.03
CA ILE A 87 12.03 4.22 2.90
C ILE A 87 11.35 4.04 4.25
N GLU A 88 12.12 3.72 5.29
CA GLU A 88 11.60 3.61 6.65
C GLU A 88 10.95 4.92 7.13
N LEU A 89 11.49 6.08 6.73
CA LEU A 89 10.91 7.39 7.04
C LEU A 89 9.49 7.53 6.48
N VAL A 90 9.27 7.04 5.26
CA VAL A 90 7.95 7.04 4.62
C VAL A 90 6.99 6.12 5.38
N TYR A 91 7.44 4.94 5.82
CA TYR A 91 6.60 4.02 6.59
C TYR A 91 6.26 4.58 7.97
N ASN A 92 7.22 5.22 8.63
CA ASN A 92 7.01 5.90 9.91
C ASN A 92 5.99 7.04 9.78
N ARG A 93 6.06 7.82 8.68
CA ARG A 93 5.08 8.88 8.37
C ARG A 93 3.67 8.33 8.12
N ILE A 94 3.53 7.19 7.45
CA ILE A 94 2.24 6.52 7.25
C ILE A 94 1.66 6.04 8.59
N GLY A 95 2.53 5.58 9.50
CA GLY A 95 2.15 5.08 10.81
C GLY A 95 1.95 3.56 10.83
N GLY A 96 2.35 2.96 11.95
CA GLY A 96 2.38 1.50 12.11
C GLY A 96 1.00 0.83 12.03
N GLU A 97 -0.06 1.50 12.47
CA GLU A 97 -1.43 0.98 12.39
C GLU A 97 -1.88 0.78 10.93
N ILE A 98 -1.76 1.83 10.11
CA ILE A 98 -2.14 1.79 8.70
C ILE A 98 -1.27 0.79 7.94
N MET A 99 0.06 0.85 8.12
CA MET A 99 0.98 -0.08 7.46
C MET A 99 0.71 -1.53 7.86
N GLY A 100 0.52 -1.80 9.15
CA GLY A 100 0.23 -3.15 9.65
C GLY A 100 -1.04 -3.75 9.05
N VAL A 101 -2.09 -2.92 8.89
CA VAL A 101 -3.33 -3.39 8.27
C VAL A 101 -3.19 -3.62 6.76
N ILE A 102 -2.44 -2.77 6.05
CA ILE A 102 -2.12 -2.99 4.62
C ILE A 102 -1.30 -4.28 4.44
N GLU A 103 -0.33 -4.53 5.31
CA GLU A 103 0.47 -5.75 5.28
C GLU A 103 -0.37 -7.00 5.56
N LYS A 104 -1.27 -6.93 6.55
CA LYS A 104 -2.24 -8.01 6.86
C LYS A 104 -3.14 -8.30 5.66
N LEU A 105 -3.66 -7.27 4.99
CA LEU A 105 -4.45 -7.42 3.76
C LEU A 105 -3.65 -8.10 2.64
N ALA A 106 -2.42 -7.64 2.41
CA ALA A 106 -1.53 -8.17 1.39
C ALA A 106 -1.17 -9.64 1.64
N ASP A 107 -0.92 -10.00 2.89
CA ASP A 107 -0.64 -11.38 3.28
C ASP A 107 -1.84 -12.30 2.98
N LYS A 108 -3.04 -11.92 3.43
CA LYS A 108 -4.27 -12.68 3.15
C LYS A 108 -4.57 -12.76 1.66
N ALA A 109 -4.35 -11.68 0.90
CA ALA A 109 -4.50 -11.70 -0.55
C ALA A 109 -3.56 -12.72 -1.21
N SER A 110 -2.32 -12.82 -0.72
CA SER A 110 -1.32 -13.78 -1.22
C SER A 110 -1.60 -15.26 -0.88
N ASP A 111 -2.53 -15.54 0.03
CA ASP A 111 -3.04 -16.92 0.21
C ASP A 111 -4.09 -17.31 -0.83
N ILE A 112 -4.75 -16.30 -1.44
CA ILE A 112 -5.85 -16.50 -2.40
C ILE A 112 -5.29 -16.69 -3.81
N ASP A 113 -4.54 -15.69 -4.26
CA ASP A 113 -3.91 -15.59 -5.58
C ASP A 113 -2.52 -14.99 -5.42
N TRP A 114 -1.63 -15.21 -6.39
CA TRP A 114 -0.27 -14.64 -6.37
C TRP A 114 -0.13 -13.53 -7.39
N ALA A 115 0.49 -12.43 -6.97
CA ALA A 115 0.82 -11.32 -7.85
C ALA A 115 2.33 -11.07 -7.83
N LEU A 116 3.03 -11.60 -8.83
CA LEU A 116 4.46 -11.32 -9.02
C LEU A 116 4.69 -9.88 -9.51
N SER A 117 5.89 -9.34 -9.33
CA SER A 117 6.26 -8.00 -9.83
C SER A 117 6.06 -7.84 -11.34
N SER A 118 6.21 -8.92 -12.11
CA SER A 118 5.94 -8.96 -13.57
C SER A 118 4.46 -8.89 -13.94
N ALA A 119 3.54 -9.03 -12.97
CA ALA A 119 2.12 -8.96 -13.23
C ALA A 119 1.65 -7.53 -13.53
N SER A 120 0.61 -7.39 -14.35
CA SER A 120 0.02 -6.06 -14.58
C SER A 120 -0.56 -5.46 -13.31
N LYS A 121 -0.56 -4.12 -13.21
CA LYS A 121 -1.21 -3.41 -12.09
C LYS A 121 -2.68 -3.80 -11.91
N SER A 122 -3.37 -4.16 -12.98
CA SER A 122 -4.74 -4.69 -12.90
C SER A 122 -4.79 -5.99 -12.10
N LYS A 123 -3.83 -6.91 -12.33
CA LYS A 123 -3.69 -8.16 -11.57
C LYS A 123 -3.24 -7.91 -10.12
N GLN A 124 -2.41 -6.90 -9.87
CA GLN A 124 -1.97 -6.56 -8.51
C GLN A 124 -3.05 -5.84 -7.68
N THR A 125 -4.12 -5.35 -8.30
CA THR A 125 -5.15 -4.53 -7.61
C THR A 125 -6.55 -5.10 -7.64
N TRP A 126 -6.79 -6.21 -8.37
CA TRP A 126 -8.16 -6.63 -8.68
C TRP A 126 -8.96 -7.03 -7.44
N ILE A 127 -8.33 -7.70 -6.47
CA ILE A 127 -9.03 -8.24 -5.29
C ILE A 127 -9.51 -7.11 -4.39
N PHE A 128 -8.64 -6.11 -4.15
CA PHE A 128 -8.98 -4.89 -3.43
C PHE A 128 -10.09 -4.12 -4.14
N LYS A 129 -9.99 -3.91 -5.46
CA LYS A 129 -11.06 -3.22 -6.22
C LYS A 129 -12.41 -3.91 -6.07
N LYS A 130 -12.45 -5.24 -6.21
CA LYS A 130 -13.69 -6.01 -6.10
C LYS A 130 -14.31 -5.95 -4.70
N ALA A 131 -13.49 -6.04 -3.65
CA ALA A 131 -13.97 -5.87 -2.28
C ALA A 131 -14.55 -4.47 -2.06
N ILE A 132 -13.84 -3.41 -2.47
CA ILE A 132 -14.31 -2.03 -2.29
C ILE A 132 -15.59 -1.74 -3.09
N ASP A 133 -15.71 -2.25 -4.31
CA ASP A 133 -16.94 -2.10 -5.10
C ASP A 133 -18.14 -2.80 -4.43
N ALA A 134 -17.93 -4.02 -3.92
CA ALA A 134 -18.95 -4.75 -3.17
C ALA A 134 -19.32 -4.07 -1.84
N LEU A 135 -18.34 -3.53 -1.10
CA LEU A 135 -18.54 -2.74 0.11
C LEU A 135 -19.44 -1.52 -0.17
N LYS A 136 -19.17 -0.79 -1.25
CA LYS A 136 -19.99 0.36 -1.68
C LYS A 136 -21.44 -0.04 -1.93
N ILE A 137 -21.64 -1.15 -2.65
CA ILE A 137 -22.99 -1.68 -2.96
C ILE A 137 -23.70 -2.09 -1.68
N GLY A 138 -23.03 -2.83 -0.79
CA GLY A 138 -23.61 -3.28 0.47
C GLY A 138 -24.01 -2.11 1.38
N ARG A 139 -23.15 -1.09 1.49
CA ARG A 139 -23.47 0.15 2.21
C ARG A 139 -24.63 0.93 1.60
N GLN A 140 -24.68 1.05 0.27
CA GLN A 140 -25.79 1.71 -0.42
C GLN A 140 -27.12 1.00 -0.18
N ARG A 141 -27.09 -0.33 -0.02
CA ARG A 141 -28.27 -1.16 0.26
C ARG A 141 -28.66 -1.23 1.74
N GLY A 142 -27.87 -0.61 2.64
CA GLY A 142 -28.13 -0.67 4.08
C GLY A 142 -27.98 -2.07 4.67
N LEU A 143 -27.09 -2.90 4.10
CA LEU A 143 -26.84 -4.24 4.60
C LEU A 143 -26.05 -4.22 5.91
N GLU A 144 -26.27 -5.24 6.74
CA GLU A 144 -25.51 -5.46 7.96
C GLU A 144 -24.09 -5.97 7.65
N LYS A 145 -23.22 -5.92 8.67
CA LYS A 145 -21.80 -6.26 8.55
C LYS A 145 -21.55 -7.61 7.88
N GLU A 146 -22.21 -8.65 8.36
CA GLU A 146 -22.04 -10.03 7.91
C GLU A 146 -22.45 -10.18 6.43
N ASP A 147 -23.56 -9.53 6.05
CA ASP A 147 -24.06 -9.54 4.67
C ASP A 147 -23.14 -8.79 3.71
N ILE A 148 -22.54 -7.67 4.16
CA ILE A 148 -21.55 -6.93 3.39
C ILE A 148 -20.30 -7.79 3.18
N ILE A 149 -19.81 -8.46 4.23
CA ILE A 149 -18.64 -9.35 4.14
C ILE A 149 -18.91 -10.52 3.19
N ALA A 150 -20.09 -11.15 3.31
CA ALA A 150 -20.51 -12.23 2.40
C ALA A 150 -20.62 -11.75 0.95
N LEU A 151 -21.14 -10.54 0.71
CA LEU A 151 -21.22 -9.92 -0.62
C LEU A 151 -19.83 -9.68 -1.22
N MET A 152 -18.88 -9.17 -0.42
CA MET A 152 -17.49 -8.99 -0.84
C MET A 152 -16.85 -10.34 -1.21
N ALA A 153 -17.01 -11.35 -0.34
CA ALA A 153 -16.46 -12.68 -0.54
C ALA A 153 -17.01 -13.32 -1.82
N GLY A 154 -18.33 -13.37 -1.99
CA GLY A 154 -18.95 -13.95 -3.19
C GLY A 154 -18.54 -13.26 -4.50
N THR A 155 -18.25 -11.95 -4.45
CA THR A 155 -17.75 -11.21 -5.62
C THR A 155 -16.33 -11.62 -5.99
N ILE A 156 -15.47 -11.87 -4.99
CA ILE A 156 -14.09 -12.34 -5.19
C ILE A 156 -14.09 -13.80 -5.64
N GLU A 157 -14.86 -14.67 -4.98
CA GLU A 157 -14.96 -16.10 -5.29
C GLU A 157 -15.36 -16.36 -6.74
N ARG A 158 -16.31 -15.59 -7.28
CA ARG A 158 -16.76 -15.72 -8.67
C ARG A 158 -15.61 -15.55 -9.67
N LYS A 159 -14.64 -14.71 -9.35
CA LYS A 159 -13.46 -14.46 -10.19
C LYS A 159 -12.30 -15.41 -9.87
N ALA A 160 -12.03 -15.64 -8.59
CA ALA A 160 -10.92 -16.49 -8.14
C ALA A 160 -11.17 -17.98 -8.38
N ARG A 161 -12.45 -18.40 -8.41
CA ARG A 161 -12.90 -19.80 -8.53
C ARG A 161 -12.13 -20.75 -7.59
N PRO A 162 -12.12 -20.48 -6.27
CA PRO A 162 -11.35 -21.28 -5.33
C PRO A 162 -11.91 -22.72 -5.26
N THR A 163 -11.04 -23.69 -5.56
CA THR A 163 -11.37 -25.12 -5.47
C THR A 163 -11.16 -25.70 -4.07
N ARG A 164 -10.33 -25.05 -3.24
CA ARG A 164 -9.97 -25.49 -1.89
C ARG A 164 -10.68 -24.68 -0.81
N LYS A 165 -11.06 -25.34 0.28
CA LYS A 165 -11.74 -24.72 1.43
C LYS A 165 -10.87 -23.67 2.12
N GLU A 166 -9.54 -23.88 2.20
CA GLU A 166 -8.64 -22.90 2.82
C GLU A 166 -8.68 -21.56 2.07
N LYS A 167 -8.70 -21.60 0.73
CA LYS A 167 -8.77 -20.38 -0.08
C LYS A 167 -10.06 -19.59 0.13
N ARG A 168 -11.19 -20.27 0.37
CA ARG A 168 -12.47 -19.61 0.68
C ARG A 168 -12.39 -18.89 2.03
N ARG A 169 -11.82 -19.54 3.05
CA ARG A 169 -11.54 -18.90 4.35
C ARG A 169 -10.61 -17.70 4.21
N SER A 170 -9.55 -17.80 3.40
CA SER A 170 -8.67 -16.66 3.13
C SER A 170 -9.40 -15.49 2.47
N ILE A 171 -10.38 -15.75 1.60
CA ILE A 171 -11.23 -14.70 0.99
C ILE A 171 -12.11 -14.03 2.06
N GLU A 172 -12.76 -14.81 2.93
CA GLU A 172 -13.57 -14.29 4.03
C GLU A 172 -12.74 -13.45 5.02
N ASP A 173 -11.55 -13.95 5.39
CA ASP A 173 -10.59 -13.22 6.23
C ASP A 173 -10.18 -11.89 5.58
N PHE A 174 -9.85 -11.91 4.29
CA PHE A 174 -9.48 -10.71 3.53
C PHE A 174 -10.63 -9.68 3.55
N CYS A 175 -11.86 -10.11 3.28
CA CYS A 175 -13.05 -9.28 3.30
C CYS A 175 -13.33 -8.70 4.69
N SER A 176 -13.12 -9.49 5.74
CA SER A 176 -13.28 -9.06 7.13
C SER A 176 -12.29 -7.94 7.49
N VAL A 177 -11.04 -8.03 7.04
CA VAL A 177 -10.05 -6.96 7.23
C VAL A 177 -10.42 -5.70 6.46
N ILE A 178 -10.95 -5.81 5.23
CA ILE A 178 -11.46 -4.65 4.48
C ILE A 178 -12.60 -3.96 5.24
N TYR A 179 -13.51 -4.73 5.83
CA TYR A 179 -14.59 -4.17 6.64
C TYR A 179 -14.05 -3.50 7.92
N GLU A 180 -13.07 -4.11 8.58
CA GLU A 180 -12.40 -3.52 9.75
C GLU A 180 -11.75 -2.16 9.43
N ILE A 181 -11.08 -2.03 8.27
CA ILE A 181 -10.56 -0.75 7.79
C ILE A 181 -11.69 0.26 7.63
N TYR A 182 -12.79 -0.16 6.98
CA TYR A 182 -13.93 0.69 6.76
C TYR A 182 -14.54 1.22 8.07
N GLU A 183 -14.68 0.35 9.07
CA GLU A 183 -15.26 0.67 10.37
C GLU A 183 -14.33 1.53 11.22
N LYS A 184 -13.06 1.11 11.38
CA LYS A 184 -12.12 1.69 12.36
C LYS A 184 -11.24 2.80 11.79
N ILE A 185 -10.69 2.61 10.60
CA ILE A 185 -9.72 3.56 10.02
C ILE A 185 -10.45 4.64 9.21
N TRP A 186 -11.45 4.23 8.44
CA TRP A 186 -12.24 5.14 7.62
C TRP A 186 -13.49 5.66 8.34
N ASN A 187 -13.69 5.31 9.61
CA ASN A 187 -14.78 5.82 10.46
C ASN A 187 -16.15 5.70 9.79
N ASN A 188 -16.46 4.53 9.23
CA ASN A 188 -17.68 4.23 8.50
C ASN A 188 -17.91 5.12 7.26
N ARG A 189 -16.86 5.75 6.71
CA ARG A 189 -16.95 6.61 5.53
C ARG A 189 -16.00 6.13 4.45
N ILE A 190 -16.55 5.68 3.32
CA ILE A 190 -15.72 5.25 2.19
C ILE A 190 -14.91 6.47 1.69
N PRO A 191 -13.56 6.39 1.62
CA PRO A 191 -12.74 7.52 1.22
C PRO A 191 -13.02 7.99 -0.21
N SER A 192 -12.50 9.18 -0.52
CA SER A 192 -12.58 9.74 -1.87
C SER A 192 -11.94 8.80 -2.91
N LYS A 193 -12.29 8.99 -4.19
CA LYS A 193 -11.70 8.21 -5.29
C LYS A 193 -10.16 8.29 -5.33
N THR A 194 -9.61 9.45 -4.96
CA THR A 194 -8.16 9.68 -4.89
C THR A 194 -7.54 8.94 -3.72
N GLU A 195 -8.13 9.05 -2.53
CA GLU A 195 -7.62 8.35 -1.34
C GLU A 195 -7.69 6.83 -1.52
N LEU A 196 -8.80 6.29 -2.04
CA LEU A 196 -8.91 4.86 -2.38
C LEU A 196 -7.85 4.41 -3.40
N LYS A 197 -7.37 5.30 -4.27
CA LYS A 197 -6.29 5.00 -5.20
C LYS A 197 -4.95 4.85 -4.47
N TYR A 198 -4.67 5.69 -3.47
CA TYR A 198 -3.48 5.59 -2.63
C TYR A 198 -3.47 4.29 -1.84
N TRP A 199 -4.57 3.98 -1.14
CA TRP A 199 -4.75 2.71 -0.43
C TRP A 199 -4.53 1.49 -1.32
N ARG A 200 -5.13 1.51 -2.51
CA ARG A 200 -5.01 0.42 -3.48
C ARG A 200 -3.58 0.22 -3.98
N ASP A 201 -2.86 1.31 -4.23
CA ASP A 201 -1.49 1.25 -4.74
C ASP A 201 -0.52 0.83 -3.62
N ALA A 202 -0.75 1.26 -2.36
CA ALA A 202 -0.03 0.74 -1.19
C ALA A 202 -0.28 -0.76 -0.97
N PHE A 203 -1.55 -1.20 -1.04
CA PHE A 203 -1.93 -2.61 -1.01
C PHE A 203 -1.21 -3.41 -2.10
N ALA A 204 -1.22 -2.92 -3.34
CA ALA A 204 -0.61 -3.62 -4.45
C ALA A 204 0.90 -3.83 -4.25
N PHE A 205 1.59 -2.82 -3.74
CA PHE A 205 3.02 -2.91 -3.44
C PHE A 205 3.29 -4.02 -2.42
N GLN A 206 2.57 -4.02 -1.29
CA GLN A 206 2.76 -5.03 -0.25
C GLN A 206 2.32 -6.42 -0.71
N TYR A 207 1.24 -6.51 -1.51
CA TYR A 207 0.75 -7.77 -2.04
C TYR A 207 1.78 -8.44 -2.97
N VAL A 208 2.48 -7.66 -3.79
CA VAL A 208 3.59 -8.19 -4.59
C VAL A 208 4.73 -8.68 -3.71
N LYS A 209 5.17 -7.87 -2.74
CA LYS A 209 6.23 -8.24 -1.80
C LYS A 209 5.91 -9.57 -1.09
N LYS A 210 4.70 -9.72 -0.54
CA LYS A 210 4.24 -10.95 0.12
C LYS A 210 4.14 -12.15 -0.82
N SER A 211 3.64 -11.93 -2.05
CA SER A 211 3.56 -12.99 -3.06
C SER A 211 4.95 -13.52 -3.43
N GLU A 212 5.94 -12.64 -3.59
CA GLU A 212 7.31 -13.03 -3.92
C GLU A 212 8.02 -13.72 -2.76
N GLU A 213 7.81 -13.27 -1.52
CA GLU A 213 8.30 -13.95 -0.31
C GLU A 213 7.79 -15.40 -0.25
N LYS A 214 6.48 -15.61 -0.46
CA LYS A 214 5.88 -16.96 -0.48
C LYS A 214 6.38 -17.82 -1.65
N TYR A 215 6.53 -17.23 -2.84
CA TYR A 215 7.07 -17.91 -4.01
C TYR A 215 8.50 -18.41 -3.78
N LYS A 216 9.37 -17.56 -3.20
CA LYS A 216 10.76 -17.93 -2.88
C LYS A 216 10.84 -19.07 -1.88
N LYS A 217 10.08 -19.00 -0.77
CA LYS A 217 10.02 -20.08 0.24
C LYS A 217 9.61 -21.42 -0.38
N MET A 218 8.56 -21.43 -1.20
CA MET A 218 8.11 -22.64 -1.89
C MET A 218 9.19 -23.22 -2.83
N LYS A 219 9.97 -22.35 -3.50
CA LYS A 219 11.05 -22.78 -4.38
C LYS A 219 12.20 -23.40 -3.59
N GLU A 220 12.57 -22.81 -2.46
CA GLU A 220 13.61 -23.32 -1.56
C GLU A 220 13.22 -24.66 -0.92
N GLU A 221 11.98 -24.82 -0.46
CA GLU A 221 11.46 -26.08 0.09
C GLU A 221 11.49 -27.21 -0.93
N LYS A 222 11.15 -26.93 -2.19
CA LYS A 222 11.24 -27.90 -3.29
C LYS A 222 12.66 -28.31 -3.62
N GLN A 223 13.63 -27.39 -3.49
CA GLN A 223 15.04 -27.69 -3.72
C GLN A 223 15.63 -28.54 -2.60
N LYS A 224 15.22 -28.31 -1.34
CA LYS A 224 15.66 -29.11 -0.19
C LYS A 224 15.04 -30.52 -0.19
N GLY A 225 13.74 -30.65 -0.45
CA GLY A 225 13.06 -31.96 -0.53
C GLY A 225 13.40 -32.81 -1.76
N GLY A 226 14.08 -32.24 -2.76
CA GLY A 226 14.62 -32.96 -3.91
C GLY A 226 16.02 -33.55 -3.68
N GLY A 227 16.73 -33.13 -2.63
CA GLY A 227 18.06 -33.65 -2.27
C GLY A 227 18.00 -34.96 -1.47
N GLU A 228 16.94 -35.20 -0.69
CA GLU A 228 16.78 -36.38 0.16
C GLU A 228 16.25 -37.63 -0.57
N LYS A 229 16.03 -37.58 -1.90
CA LYS A 229 15.57 -38.73 -2.68
C LYS A 229 16.67 -39.45 -3.47
N ASN A 230 17.93 -39.04 -3.30
CA ASN A 230 19.09 -39.61 -3.99
C ASN A 230 20.24 -39.95 -3.02
N GLU A 231 19.93 -40.56 -1.88
CA GLU A 231 20.86 -41.38 -1.09
C GLU A 231 20.21 -42.75 -0.85
#